data_AF-A0AAD9YMJ0-F1
#
_entry.id   AF-A0AAD9YMJ0-F1
#
_cell.length_a   1.000
_cell.length_b   1.000
_cell.length_c   1.000
_cell.angle_alpha   90.00
_cell.angle_beta   90.00
_cell.angle_gamma   90.00
#
_symmetry.space_group_name_H-M   'P 1'
#
loop_
_entity.id
_entity.type
_entity.pdbx_description
1 polymer ?
#
loop_
_entity_poly.entity_id
_entity_poly.type
_entity_poly.pdbx_seq_one_letter_code
_entity_poly.pdbx_strand_id
1 'polypeptide(L)'
;MGGSVFTAGDRPLNTPRMPPEVYERVKAECHAALRKIYLCVASPIEGPAKRDYGDIDILVALERSIILGGSHSDYQPFGKDGKKDACKAIQEALGAPFLKIENQTDHYAVRWPDASPLAEGDDTSTSSPERYCQIDIAICDNLEQVHWKLFKHAHGDLWSILGTIIRPYGLTVDEESLWVRIVEMEKFDKKRARVLLTQDPYEILSFLGLAADSHIWDSAFESLEDMYEYAATCRFFCSLPLSAQSSPAAPATPTSTVSSAATTSVKSPASSSSLPPSTPASAIPSSRSPAAAPPATPSTQTSTSTADVQTPEPSKKKLNHSDRKRMNSRKAYSDFINEFIPQCRKEGRFIQVPGTIKSVRAEAFERFPGVKEVFEARHIDFLNDQDILTIMAKLKSSWIPAIDTTDPRQCQYRGCQTKALKRIIFEGNDSYGGIVPEEPLKDGSGRWNVDRVEEFVKKHMDAIGIIAYEQNQQAYAKRKRREEREEQHKNHLNGCKTPKLTESGVCEACGRGTTGEVEA
;
A
#
# COMPACT_ATOMS: atom_id res chain seq x y z
N MET A 1 8.56 -21.43 -0.53
CA MET A 1 8.06 -22.81 -0.32
C MET A 1 6.54 -22.72 -0.17
N GLY A 2 5.83 -22.87 -1.29
CA GLY A 2 4.42 -23.27 -1.32
C GLY A 2 4.30 -24.80 -1.32
N GLY A 3 3.10 -25.35 -1.48
CA GLY A 3 2.89 -26.81 -1.55
C GLY A 3 2.80 -27.54 -0.20
N SER A 4 2.35 -26.86 0.86
CA SER A 4 2.22 -27.45 2.22
C SER A 4 0.80 -27.42 2.76
N VAL A 5 -0.18 -27.17 1.88
CA VAL A 5 -1.57 -26.97 2.32
C VAL A 5 -2.17 -28.26 2.87
N PHE A 6 -1.77 -29.40 2.31
CA PHE A 6 -2.23 -30.72 2.75
C PHE A 6 -1.30 -31.43 3.75
N THR A 7 -0.14 -30.86 4.08
CA THR A 7 0.83 -31.49 4.99
C THR A 7 0.51 -31.26 6.47
N ALA A 8 -0.52 -30.47 6.78
CA ALA A 8 -0.95 -30.14 8.14
C ALA A 8 -2.48 -30.35 8.29
N GLY A 9 -2.92 -30.77 9.48
CA GLY A 9 -4.33 -31.01 9.81
C GLY A 9 -4.61 -32.42 10.32
N ASP A 10 -5.90 -32.76 10.46
CA ASP A 10 -6.36 -34.03 11.07
C ASP A 10 -6.01 -35.26 10.22
N ARG A 11 -5.78 -35.08 8.91
CA ARG A 11 -5.36 -36.13 7.97
C ARG A 11 -4.31 -35.58 7.00
N PRO A 12 -3.03 -35.52 7.41
CA PRO A 12 -1.98 -35.00 6.53
C PRO A 12 -1.78 -35.93 5.33
N LEU A 13 -1.77 -35.35 4.13
CA LEU A 13 -1.47 -36.10 2.90
C LEU A 13 0.04 -36.12 2.64
N ASN A 14 0.50 -37.20 2.03
CA ASN A 14 1.87 -37.31 1.54
C ASN A 14 2.00 -36.57 0.21
N THR A 15 2.41 -35.31 0.25
CA THR A 15 2.67 -34.45 -0.93
C THR A 15 4.17 -34.16 -1.08
N PRO A 16 4.97 -35.13 -1.57
CA PRO A 16 6.41 -34.92 -1.74
C PRO A 16 6.71 -33.93 -2.87
N ARG A 17 7.92 -33.38 -2.88
CA ARG A 17 8.38 -32.47 -3.94
C ARG A 17 8.44 -33.21 -5.29
N MET A 18 7.88 -32.61 -6.33
CA MET A 18 7.79 -33.13 -7.71
C MET A 18 9.10 -32.91 -8.48
N PRO A 19 9.72 -33.94 -9.06
CA PRO A 19 10.77 -33.75 -10.06
C PRO A 19 10.19 -33.13 -11.35
N PRO A 20 11.01 -32.53 -12.23
CA PRO A 20 10.53 -31.81 -13.42
C PRO A 20 9.64 -32.64 -14.34
N GLU A 21 9.98 -33.92 -14.57
CA GLU A 21 9.19 -34.81 -15.43
C GLU A 21 7.77 -35.05 -14.89
N VAL A 22 7.63 -35.20 -13.57
CA VAL A 22 6.32 -35.36 -12.93
C VAL A 22 5.56 -34.04 -12.95
N TYR A 23 6.22 -32.94 -12.63
CA TYR A 23 5.60 -31.61 -12.65
C TYR A 23 5.03 -31.28 -14.05
N GLU A 24 5.82 -31.43 -15.11
CA GLU A 24 5.37 -31.12 -16.47
C GLU A 24 4.25 -32.05 -16.94
N ARG A 25 4.34 -33.35 -16.61
CA ARG A 25 3.28 -34.31 -16.92
C ARG A 25 1.96 -33.93 -16.24
N VAL A 26 1.98 -33.74 -14.92
CA VAL A 26 0.76 -33.41 -14.15
C VAL A 26 0.21 -32.05 -14.57
N LYS A 27 1.07 -31.06 -14.79
CA LYS A 27 0.67 -29.74 -15.31
C LYS A 27 -0.05 -29.87 -16.66
N ALA A 28 0.49 -30.64 -17.60
CA ALA A 28 -0.11 -30.85 -18.91
C ALA A 28 -1.47 -31.57 -18.81
N GLU A 29 -1.57 -32.61 -17.97
CA GLU A 29 -2.82 -33.34 -17.71
C GLU A 29 -3.88 -32.42 -17.08
N CYS A 30 -3.52 -31.64 -16.06
CA CYS A 30 -4.41 -30.66 -15.44
C CYS A 30 -4.84 -29.57 -16.43
N HIS A 31 -3.92 -29.04 -17.24
CA HIS A 31 -4.24 -28.06 -18.28
C HIS A 31 -5.24 -28.61 -19.29
N ALA A 32 -5.05 -29.85 -19.76
CA ALA A 32 -5.95 -30.51 -20.70
C ALA A 32 -7.35 -30.72 -20.10
N ALA A 33 -7.43 -31.13 -18.83
CA ALA A 33 -8.68 -31.28 -18.11
C ALA A 33 -9.42 -29.94 -17.95
N LEU A 34 -8.73 -28.90 -17.49
CA LEU A 34 -9.31 -27.58 -17.25
C LEU A 34 -9.75 -26.87 -18.53
N ARG A 35 -9.10 -27.14 -19.67
CA ARG A 35 -9.52 -26.62 -20.98
C ARG A 35 -10.89 -27.12 -21.45
N LYS A 36 -11.47 -28.14 -20.79
CA LYS A 36 -12.86 -28.56 -21.02
C LYS A 36 -13.86 -27.59 -20.39
N ILE A 37 -13.46 -26.92 -19.31
CA ILE A 37 -14.29 -26.00 -18.52
C ILE A 37 -14.03 -24.54 -18.90
N TYR A 38 -12.76 -24.16 -19.08
CA TYR A 38 -12.32 -22.78 -19.31
C TYR A 38 -11.65 -22.63 -20.67
N LEU A 39 -11.81 -21.46 -21.30
CA LEU A 39 -11.08 -21.12 -22.53
C LEU A 39 -9.65 -20.70 -22.22
N CYS A 40 -9.44 -19.96 -21.14
CA CYS A 40 -8.13 -19.53 -20.70
C CYS A 40 -7.64 -20.43 -19.57
N VAL A 41 -6.52 -21.13 -19.79
CA VAL A 41 -5.81 -21.94 -18.79
C VAL A 41 -4.33 -21.68 -18.96
N ALA A 42 -3.69 -21.16 -17.91
CA ALA A 42 -2.29 -20.77 -17.94
C ALA A 42 -1.61 -21.01 -16.59
N SER A 43 -0.28 -21.09 -16.59
CA SER A 43 0.53 -21.17 -15.37
C SER A 43 1.66 -20.14 -15.45
N PRO A 44 2.04 -19.49 -14.34
CA PRO A 44 3.19 -18.58 -14.33
C PRO A 44 4.47 -19.29 -14.77
N ILE A 45 5.42 -18.52 -15.30
CA ILE A 45 6.75 -19.01 -15.64
C ILE A 45 7.49 -19.36 -14.34
N GLU A 46 8.08 -20.54 -14.29
CA GLU A 46 8.80 -21.01 -13.11
C GLU A 46 10.12 -20.24 -12.89
N GLY A 47 10.57 -20.23 -11.63
CA GLY A 47 11.90 -19.72 -11.29
C GLY A 47 13.00 -20.59 -11.91
N PRO A 48 14.13 -19.99 -12.32
CA PRO A 48 15.20 -20.74 -12.99
C PRO A 48 15.84 -21.78 -12.07
N ALA A 49 16.42 -22.81 -12.68
CA ALA A 49 17.19 -23.87 -12.02
C ALA A 49 16.46 -24.62 -10.88
N LYS A 50 15.13 -24.60 -10.84
CA LYS A 50 14.35 -25.42 -9.90
C LYS A 50 14.54 -26.90 -10.20
N ARG A 51 15.04 -27.64 -9.20
CA ARG A 51 15.22 -29.10 -9.27
C ARG A 51 13.97 -29.87 -8.88
N ASP A 52 13.07 -29.22 -8.13
CA ASP A 52 11.81 -29.80 -7.69
C ASP A 52 10.74 -28.72 -7.44
N TYR A 53 9.49 -29.16 -7.38
CA TYR A 53 8.29 -28.31 -7.26
C TYR A 53 7.40 -28.80 -6.10
N GLY A 54 6.71 -27.90 -5.42
CA GLY A 54 5.83 -28.27 -4.29
C GLY A 54 4.36 -28.34 -4.69
N ASP A 55 4.01 -27.46 -5.60
CA ASP A 55 2.68 -27.14 -6.07
C ASP A 55 2.75 -26.83 -7.57
N ILE A 56 1.59 -26.88 -8.22
CA ILE A 56 1.38 -26.41 -9.59
C ILE A 56 0.34 -25.30 -9.55
N ASP A 57 0.78 -24.06 -9.79
CA ASP A 57 -0.11 -22.90 -9.88
C ASP A 57 -0.76 -22.85 -11.27
N ILE A 58 -2.09 -22.83 -11.31
CA ILE A 58 -2.88 -22.71 -12.55
C ILE A 58 -3.89 -21.59 -12.39
N LEU A 59 -3.93 -20.71 -13.39
CA LEU A 59 -4.90 -19.64 -13.53
C LEU A 59 -5.92 -20.04 -14.59
N VAL A 60 -7.20 -19.83 -14.29
CA VAL A 60 -8.28 -20.10 -15.23
C VAL A 60 -9.20 -18.89 -15.35
N ALA A 61 -9.70 -18.65 -16.57
CA ALA A 61 -10.68 -17.59 -16.85
C ALA A 61 -11.53 -17.96 -18.07
N LEU A 62 -12.60 -17.19 -18.30
CA LEU A 62 -13.50 -17.35 -19.45
C LEU A 62 -14.15 -18.75 -19.48
N GLU A 63 -15.18 -18.93 -18.66
CA GLU A 63 -15.95 -20.19 -18.62
C GLU A 63 -16.56 -20.50 -20.00
N ARG A 64 -16.30 -21.70 -20.51
CA ARG A 64 -16.70 -22.12 -21.86
C ARG A 64 -18.22 -22.10 -22.05
N SER A 65 -18.96 -22.58 -21.06
CA SER A 65 -20.42 -22.68 -21.11
C SER A 65 -21.08 -21.29 -21.25
N ILE A 66 -20.49 -20.25 -20.63
CA ILE A 66 -20.94 -18.86 -20.70
C ILE A 66 -20.56 -18.25 -22.04
N ILE A 67 -19.32 -18.45 -22.50
CA ILE A 67 -18.80 -17.79 -23.70
C ILE A 67 -19.29 -18.44 -24.99
N LEU A 68 -19.33 -19.77 -25.06
CA LEU A 68 -19.71 -20.53 -26.26
C LEU A 68 -21.19 -20.96 -26.26
N GLY A 69 -21.90 -20.77 -25.15
CA GLY A 69 -23.24 -21.28 -24.93
C GLY A 69 -23.26 -22.76 -24.52
N GLY A 70 -24.26 -23.15 -23.73
CA GLY A 70 -24.36 -24.48 -23.11
C GLY A 70 -24.44 -25.67 -24.08
N SER A 71 -24.65 -25.44 -25.39
CA SER A 71 -24.63 -26.49 -26.42
C SER A 71 -23.22 -26.90 -26.85
N HIS A 72 -22.19 -26.13 -26.50
CA HIS A 72 -20.79 -26.35 -26.88
C HIS A 72 -19.88 -26.67 -25.67
N SER A 73 -20.48 -26.95 -24.51
CA SER A 73 -19.76 -27.35 -23.30
C SER A 73 -20.40 -28.60 -22.70
N ASP A 74 -19.55 -29.53 -22.24
CA ASP A 74 -19.98 -30.68 -21.43
C ASP A 74 -20.46 -30.25 -20.04
N TYR A 75 -20.26 -28.98 -19.68
CA TYR A 75 -20.62 -28.40 -18.38
C TYR A 75 -21.75 -27.37 -18.53
N GLN A 76 -22.71 -27.43 -17.60
CA GLN A 76 -23.71 -26.38 -17.47
C GLN A 76 -23.06 -25.10 -16.88
N PRO A 77 -23.54 -23.90 -17.26
CA PRO A 77 -23.10 -22.66 -16.64
C PRO A 77 -23.19 -22.71 -15.12
N PHE A 78 -22.12 -22.29 -14.44
CA PHE A 78 -22.12 -22.25 -12.98
C PHE A 78 -23.23 -21.32 -12.46
N GLY A 79 -24.08 -21.84 -11.56
CA GLY A 79 -25.34 -21.21 -11.17
C GLY A 79 -25.19 -20.11 -10.10
N LYS A 80 -26.25 -19.88 -9.32
CA LYS A 80 -26.27 -18.89 -8.22
C LYS A 80 -25.22 -19.15 -7.13
N ASP A 81 -24.74 -20.39 -6.99
CA ASP A 81 -23.65 -20.81 -6.10
C ASP A 81 -22.30 -20.92 -6.85
N GLY A 82 -22.09 -20.09 -7.87
CA GLY A 82 -21.13 -20.31 -8.97
C GLY A 82 -19.71 -20.75 -8.59
N LYS A 83 -19.17 -20.30 -7.44
CA LYS A 83 -17.86 -20.76 -6.97
C LYS A 83 -17.85 -22.24 -6.57
N LYS A 84 -18.86 -22.71 -5.81
CA LYS A 84 -18.91 -24.11 -5.33
C LYS A 84 -19.10 -25.08 -6.49
N ASP A 85 -19.95 -24.70 -7.45
CA ASP A 85 -20.19 -25.48 -8.66
C ASP A 85 -18.91 -25.56 -9.50
N ALA A 86 -18.20 -24.44 -9.65
CA ALA A 86 -16.90 -24.41 -10.31
C ALA A 86 -15.87 -25.32 -9.63
N CYS A 87 -15.74 -25.25 -8.29
CA CYS A 87 -14.80 -26.10 -7.55
C CYS A 87 -15.12 -27.59 -7.76
N LYS A 88 -16.40 -27.97 -7.74
CA LYS A 88 -16.84 -29.36 -7.95
C LYS A 88 -16.54 -29.84 -9.37
N ALA A 89 -16.85 -29.02 -10.38
CA ALA A 89 -16.57 -29.34 -11.78
C ALA A 89 -15.06 -29.49 -12.03
N ILE A 90 -14.25 -28.61 -11.44
CA ILE A 90 -12.79 -28.69 -11.47
C ILE A 90 -12.32 -29.97 -10.78
N GLN A 91 -12.83 -30.27 -9.57
CA GLN A 91 -12.46 -31.46 -8.82
C GLN A 91 -12.71 -32.75 -9.62
N GLU A 92 -13.88 -32.84 -10.26
CA GLU A 92 -14.27 -33.95 -11.12
C GLU A 92 -13.37 -34.05 -12.37
N ALA A 93 -13.13 -32.92 -13.05
CA ALA A 93 -12.29 -32.88 -14.24
C ALA A 93 -10.84 -33.29 -13.97
N LEU A 94 -10.29 -32.90 -12.81
CA LEU A 94 -8.94 -33.27 -12.38
C LEU A 94 -8.86 -34.70 -11.80
N GLY A 95 -9.99 -35.32 -11.47
CA GLY A 95 -10.00 -36.57 -10.71
C GLY A 95 -9.37 -36.41 -9.32
N ALA A 96 -9.52 -35.24 -8.70
CA ALA A 96 -8.85 -34.89 -7.45
C ALA A 96 -9.61 -35.44 -6.21
N PRO A 97 -9.06 -36.44 -5.49
CA PRO A 97 -9.74 -37.00 -4.32
C PRO A 97 -9.89 -36.04 -3.13
N PHE A 98 -9.06 -34.99 -3.07
CA PHE A 98 -9.11 -34.00 -1.99
C PHE A 98 -9.16 -32.59 -2.54
N LEU A 99 -9.96 -31.76 -1.87
CA LEU A 99 -10.17 -30.35 -2.18
C LEU A 99 -10.19 -29.55 -0.87
N LYS A 100 -9.50 -28.41 -0.86
CA LYS A 100 -9.60 -27.37 0.15
C LYS A 100 -9.91 -26.04 -0.53
N ILE A 101 -11.11 -25.53 -0.29
CA ILE A 101 -11.59 -24.26 -0.85
C ILE A 101 -11.09 -23.11 0.03
N GLU A 102 -10.46 -22.10 -0.59
CA GLU A 102 -10.10 -20.85 0.09
C GLU A 102 -10.63 -19.65 -0.71
N ASN A 103 -10.46 -18.42 -0.21
CA ASN A 103 -11.09 -17.26 -0.86
C ASN A 103 -10.48 -16.92 -2.23
N GLN A 104 -9.16 -17.02 -2.38
CA GLN A 104 -8.44 -16.55 -3.58
C GLN A 104 -7.98 -17.68 -4.51
N THR A 105 -7.48 -18.77 -3.93
CA THR A 105 -6.93 -19.91 -4.66
C THR A 105 -7.42 -21.17 -3.99
N ASP A 106 -7.99 -22.08 -4.76
CA ASP A 106 -8.47 -23.36 -4.26
C ASP A 106 -7.36 -24.41 -4.44
N HIS A 107 -7.23 -25.31 -3.47
CA HIS A 107 -6.17 -26.32 -3.45
C HIS A 107 -6.73 -27.71 -3.69
N TYR A 108 -6.17 -28.43 -4.65
CA TYR A 108 -6.57 -29.78 -5.04
C TYR A 108 -5.40 -30.73 -4.84
N ALA A 109 -5.67 -31.95 -4.40
CA ALA A 109 -4.68 -33.01 -4.38
C ALA A 109 -5.01 -34.03 -5.46
N VAL A 110 -4.12 -34.15 -6.46
CA VAL A 110 -4.22 -35.16 -7.53
C VAL A 110 -3.26 -36.29 -7.20
N ARG A 111 -3.62 -37.53 -7.56
CA ARG A 111 -2.73 -38.69 -7.32
C ARG A 111 -1.43 -38.52 -8.09
N TRP A 112 -0.32 -38.90 -7.46
CA TRP A 112 0.97 -38.92 -8.11
C TRP A 112 0.95 -39.89 -9.30
N PRO A 113 1.46 -39.51 -10.48
CA PRO A 113 1.49 -40.40 -11.63
C PRO A 113 2.52 -41.52 -11.37
N ASP A 114 2.06 -42.77 -11.29
CA ASP A 114 2.97 -43.90 -11.15
C ASP A 114 3.91 -43.98 -12.37
N ALA A 115 5.21 -44.06 -12.10
CA ALA A 115 6.24 -44.20 -13.12
C ALA A 115 6.30 -45.65 -13.57
N SER A 116 5.39 -46.07 -14.47
CA SER A 116 5.53 -47.14 -15.49
C SER A 116 4.20 -47.89 -15.71
N PRO A 117 3.77 -48.12 -16.98
CA PRO A 117 2.79 -49.15 -17.34
C PRO A 117 3.43 -50.53 -17.61
N LEU A 118 4.67 -50.77 -17.17
CA LEU A 118 5.42 -52.01 -17.42
C LEU A 118 5.86 -52.65 -16.10
N ALA A 119 4.94 -53.29 -15.41
CA ALA A 119 5.22 -54.35 -14.44
C ALA A 119 3.95 -55.15 -14.19
N GLU A 120 3.52 -55.94 -15.18
CA GLU A 120 2.73 -57.13 -14.86
C GLU A 120 3.69 -58.11 -14.18
N GLY A 121 3.53 -58.25 -12.86
CA GLY A 121 4.20 -59.26 -12.05
C GLY A 121 5.27 -58.68 -11.12
N ASP A 122 4.88 -58.32 -9.91
CA ASP A 122 5.34 -59.05 -8.73
C ASP A 122 4.43 -58.75 -7.54
N ASP A 123 4.05 -59.81 -6.84
CA ASP A 123 3.09 -59.84 -5.75
C ASP A 123 3.89 -59.66 -4.45
N THR A 124 4.04 -58.43 -3.97
CA THR A 124 4.53 -58.18 -2.60
C THR A 124 3.96 -56.89 -2.04
N SER A 125 2.94 -57.06 -1.20
CA SER A 125 2.29 -56.05 -0.40
C SER A 125 3.22 -55.44 0.66
N THR A 126 3.92 -54.37 0.31
CA THR A 126 4.35 -53.33 1.24
C THR A 126 3.72 -52.02 0.79
N SER A 127 2.58 -51.66 1.38
CA SER A 127 1.80 -50.47 1.01
C SER A 127 2.60 -49.20 1.25
N SER A 128 3.35 -48.74 0.25
CA SER A 128 3.93 -47.40 0.28
C SER A 128 2.78 -46.38 0.37
N PRO A 129 2.89 -45.35 1.22
CA PRO A 129 1.81 -44.40 1.42
C PRO A 129 1.47 -43.68 0.11
N GLU A 130 0.19 -43.64 -0.26
CA GLU A 130 -0.30 -42.97 -1.47
C GLU A 130 0.26 -41.54 -1.54
N ARG A 131 0.82 -41.19 -2.70
CA ARG A 131 1.45 -39.90 -2.96
C ARG A 131 0.52 -38.99 -3.73
N TYR A 132 0.60 -37.71 -3.46
CA TYR A 132 -0.24 -36.69 -4.06
C TYR A 132 0.58 -35.50 -4.57
N CYS A 133 0.09 -34.86 -5.62
CA CYS A 133 0.56 -33.59 -6.15
C CYS A 133 -0.43 -32.49 -5.74
N GLN A 134 0.08 -31.37 -5.20
CA GLN A 134 -0.75 -30.22 -4.89
C GLN A 134 -0.94 -29.35 -6.14
N ILE A 135 -2.19 -29.03 -6.48
CA ILE A 135 -2.56 -28.17 -7.60
C ILE A 135 -3.34 -26.97 -7.04
N ASP A 136 -2.83 -25.77 -7.31
CA ASP A 136 -3.38 -24.52 -6.81
C ASP A 136 -4.07 -23.80 -7.97
N ILE A 137 -5.40 -23.67 -7.89
CA ILE A 137 -6.21 -23.10 -8.97
C ILE A 137 -6.82 -21.78 -8.54
N ALA A 138 -6.50 -20.71 -9.26
CA ALA A 138 -7.15 -19.42 -9.08
C ALA A 138 -8.06 -19.10 -10.28
N ILE A 139 -9.35 -18.98 -9.99
CA ILE A 139 -10.35 -18.51 -10.97
C ILE A 139 -10.25 -16.99 -11.04
N CYS A 140 -10.05 -16.47 -12.25
CA CYS A 140 -9.91 -15.05 -12.51
C CYS A 140 -11.14 -14.49 -13.21
N ASP A 141 -11.51 -13.26 -12.86
CA ASP A 141 -12.73 -12.61 -13.34
C ASP A 141 -12.62 -12.19 -14.81
N ASN A 142 -11.40 -11.84 -15.25
CA ASN A 142 -11.12 -11.39 -16.60
C ASN A 142 -9.67 -11.71 -17.02
N LEU A 143 -9.36 -11.49 -18.30
CA LEU A 143 -8.03 -11.72 -18.86
C LEU A 143 -6.96 -10.78 -18.30
N GLU A 144 -7.31 -9.55 -17.93
CA GLU A 144 -6.36 -8.59 -17.35
C GLU A 144 -5.79 -9.11 -16.03
N GLN A 145 -6.64 -9.70 -15.18
CA GLN A 145 -6.22 -10.35 -13.95
C GLN A 145 -5.33 -11.58 -14.21
N VAL A 146 -5.64 -12.37 -15.24
CA VAL A 146 -4.79 -13.51 -15.65
C VAL A 146 -3.40 -13.00 -16.06
N HIS A 147 -3.34 -12.02 -16.96
CA HIS A 147 -2.09 -11.45 -17.44
C HIS A 147 -1.26 -10.85 -16.30
N TRP A 148 -1.91 -10.10 -15.40
CA TRP A 148 -1.24 -9.54 -14.23
C TRP A 148 -0.64 -10.62 -13.34
N LYS A 149 -1.42 -11.66 -12.98
CA LYS A 149 -0.91 -12.75 -12.13
C LYS A 149 0.23 -13.53 -12.80
N LEU A 150 0.13 -13.80 -14.10
CA LEU A 150 1.23 -14.43 -14.86
C LEU A 150 2.50 -13.59 -14.77
N PHE A 151 2.40 -12.28 -15.05
CA PHE A 151 3.50 -11.33 -14.96
C PHE A 151 4.08 -11.23 -13.54
N LYS A 152 3.22 -11.12 -12.54
CA LYS A 152 3.58 -10.85 -11.14
C LYS A 152 4.20 -12.06 -10.42
N HIS A 153 3.85 -13.26 -10.85
CA HIS A 153 4.35 -14.53 -10.30
C HIS A 153 5.38 -15.22 -11.20
N ALA A 154 5.66 -14.69 -12.40
CA ALA A 154 6.73 -15.19 -13.24
C ALA A 154 8.10 -15.16 -12.54
N HIS A 155 8.92 -16.16 -12.86
CA HIS A 155 10.31 -16.33 -12.40
C HIS A 155 10.48 -16.44 -10.88
N GLY A 156 9.40 -16.75 -10.14
CA GLY A 156 9.44 -16.98 -8.71
C GLY A 156 9.84 -15.75 -7.89
N ASP A 157 11.15 -15.61 -7.58
CA ASP A 157 11.65 -14.57 -6.66
C ASP A 157 12.00 -13.24 -7.33
N LEU A 158 11.93 -13.14 -8.66
CA LEU A 158 12.23 -11.91 -9.40
C LEU A 158 11.49 -10.68 -8.82
N TRP A 159 10.16 -10.76 -8.66
CA TRP A 159 9.39 -9.64 -8.09
C TRP A 159 9.68 -9.37 -6.61
N SER A 160 10.14 -10.38 -5.87
CA SER A 160 10.61 -10.16 -4.50
C SER A 160 11.90 -9.35 -4.48
N ILE A 161 12.82 -9.65 -5.41
CA ILE A 161 14.08 -8.93 -5.63
C ILE A 161 13.81 -7.50 -6.11
N LEU A 162 13.05 -7.34 -7.20
CA LEU A 162 12.65 -6.02 -7.72
C LEU A 162 11.95 -5.18 -6.66
N GLY A 163 11.09 -5.79 -5.85
CA GLY A 163 10.43 -5.13 -4.72
C GLY A 163 11.40 -4.56 -3.69
N THR A 164 12.56 -5.18 -3.48
CA THR A 164 13.63 -4.66 -2.61
C THR A 164 14.39 -3.50 -3.27
N ILE A 165 14.57 -3.56 -4.58
CA ILE A 165 15.25 -2.53 -5.38
C ILE A 165 14.44 -1.22 -5.41
N ILE A 166 13.13 -1.30 -5.69
CA ILE A 166 12.31 -0.10 -5.95
C ILE A 166 11.75 0.55 -4.68
N ARG A 167 11.67 -0.21 -3.58
CA ARG A 167 11.06 0.27 -2.32
C ARG A 167 11.74 1.51 -1.75
N PRO A 168 13.08 1.64 -1.67
CA PRO A 168 13.74 2.86 -1.22
C PRO A 168 13.29 4.13 -1.95
N TYR A 169 12.85 4.01 -3.21
CA TYR A 169 12.39 5.12 -4.05
C TYR A 169 10.89 5.39 -3.95
N GLY A 170 10.23 4.84 -2.94
CA GLY A 170 8.81 5.08 -2.70
C GLY A 170 7.88 4.33 -3.64
N LEU A 171 8.36 3.29 -4.33
CA LEU A 171 7.54 2.46 -5.22
C LEU A 171 7.19 1.12 -4.55
N THR A 172 6.08 0.52 -4.95
CA THR A 172 5.75 -0.88 -4.60
C THR A 172 4.87 -1.49 -5.66
N VAL A 173 5.04 -2.79 -5.88
CA VAL A 173 4.12 -3.61 -6.67
C VAL A 173 3.41 -4.57 -5.73
N ASP A 174 2.11 -4.76 -5.90
CA ASP A 174 1.33 -5.76 -5.19
C ASP A 174 0.68 -6.77 -6.16
N GLU A 175 -0.41 -7.42 -5.73
CA GLU A 175 -1.11 -8.42 -6.53
C GLU A 175 -2.03 -7.81 -7.59
N GLU A 176 -2.02 -6.49 -7.77
CA GLU A 176 -2.87 -5.81 -8.75
C GLU A 176 -2.14 -4.73 -9.55
N SER A 177 -1.18 -4.00 -8.98
CA SER A 177 -0.63 -2.82 -9.66
C SER A 177 0.74 -2.36 -9.17
N LEU A 178 1.33 -1.40 -9.90
CA LEU A 178 2.43 -0.55 -9.42
C LEU A 178 1.88 0.71 -8.76
N TRP A 179 2.49 1.08 -7.62
CA TRP A 179 2.05 2.17 -6.77
C TRP A 179 3.21 3.08 -6.38
N VAL A 180 2.92 4.38 -6.25
CA VAL A 180 3.76 5.34 -5.51
C VAL A 180 3.25 5.47 -4.07
N ARG A 181 4.19 5.57 -3.12
CA ARG A 181 3.92 5.54 -1.68
C ARG A 181 4.09 6.93 -1.07
N ILE A 182 3.12 7.31 -0.23
CA ILE A 182 3.21 8.45 0.69
C ILE A 182 3.87 7.92 1.97
N VAL A 183 5.19 8.01 2.03
CA VAL A 183 6.03 7.35 3.06
C VAL A 183 5.63 7.74 4.49
N GLU A 184 5.21 8.99 4.67
CA GLU A 184 4.80 9.59 5.93
C GLU A 184 3.52 8.94 6.48
N MET A 185 2.65 8.44 5.59
CA MET A 185 1.37 7.81 5.91
C MET A 185 1.49 6.33 6.28
N GLU A 186 2.55 5.64 5.84
CA GLU A 186 2.64 4.18 5.93
C GLU A 186 2.57 3.63 7.36
N LYS A 187 3.02 4.42 8.35
CA LYS A 187 2.97 4.05 9.77
C LYS A 187 1.56 4.05 10.35
N PHE A 188 0.63 4.75 9.71
CA PHE A 188 -0.77 4.87 10.13
C PHE A 188 -1.68 3.99 9.30
N ASP A 189 -1.59 4.08 7.97
CA ASP A 189 -2.42 3.32 7.06
C ASP A 189 -1.65 3.01 5.77
N LYS A 190 -1.15 1.77 5.69
CA LYS A 190 -0.39 1.27 4.54
C LYS A 190 -1.22 1.19 3.26
N LYS A 191 -2.53 0.98 3.37
CA LYS A 191 -3.40 0.84 2.18
C LYS A 191 -3.67 2.22 1.60
N ARG A 192 -4.07 3.18 2.43
CA ARG A 192 -4.34 4.57 2.02
C ARG A 192 -3.08 5.31 1.56
N ALA A 193 -1.90 4.91 2.04
CA ALA A 193 -0.60 5.47 1.65
C ALA A 193 -0.15 5.16 0.21
N ARG A 194 -0.91 4.39 -0.59
CA ARG A 194 -0.49 3.98 -1.94
C ARG A 194 -1.38 4.61 -3.01
N VAL A 195 -0.79 5.31 -3.96
CA VAL A 195 -1.47 5.89 -5.12
C VAL A 195 -1.10 5.08 -6.36
N LEU A 196 -2.12 4.68 -7.12
CA LEU A 196 -1.97 3.85 -8.31
C LEU A 196 -1.14 4.59 -9.35
N LEU A 197 -0.13 3.93 -9.92
CA LEU A 197 0.58 4.44 -11.10
C LEU A 197 0.03 3.79 -12.36
N THR A 198 0.07 2.46 -12.43
CA THR A 198 -0.38 1.71 -13.60
C THR A 198 -0.65 0.24 -13.24
N GLN A 199 -1.56 -0.37 -14.00
CA GLN A 199 -1.85 -1.80 -14.02
C GLN A 199 -1.24 -2.50 -15.24
N ASP A 200 -0.68 -1.75 -16.19
CA ASP A 200 -0.10 -2.29 -17.42
C ASP A 200 1.34 -2.79 -17.15
N PRO A 201 1.61 -4.11 -17.31
CA PRO A 201 2.95 -4.67 -17.18
C PRO A 201 4.01 -3.97 -18.04
N TYR A 202 3.68 -3.55 -19.26
CA TYR A 202 4.63 -2.88 -20.15
C TYR A 202 5.06 -1.52 -19.61
N GLU A 203 4.09 -0.71 -19.17
CA GLU A 203 4.37 0.58 -18.53
C GLU A 203 5.21 0.42 -17.26
N ILE A 204 5.00 -0.65 -16.50
CA ILE A 204 5.82 -0.96 -15.33
C ILE A 204 7.25 -1.25 -15.75
N LEU A 205 7.47 -2.17 -16.69
CA LEU A 205 8.82 -2.51 -17.15
C LEU A 205 9.54 -1.28 -17.71
N SER A 206 8.87 -0.53 -18.58
CA SER A 206 9.38 0.73 -19.14
C SER A 206 9.77 1.72 -18.04
N PHE A 207 8.90 1.94 -17.05
CA PHE A 207 9.18 2.85 -15.94
C PHE A 207 10.26 2.33 -14.98
N LEU A 208 10.47 1.02 -14.87
CA LEU A 208 11.57 0.44 -14.09
C LEU A 208 12.89 0.37 -14.89
N GLY A 209 12.87 0.72 -16.18
CA GLY A 209 14.03 0.58 -17.07
C GLY A 209 14.36 -0.87 -17.41
N LEU A 210 13.40 -1.77 -17.31
CA LEU A 210 13.53 -3.19 -17.62
C LEU A 210 13.12 -3.46 -19.07
N ALA A 211 13.88 -4.31 -19.76
CA ALA A 211 13.58 -4.69 -21.14
C ALA A 211 12.28 -5.52 -21.20
N ALA A 212 11.31 -5.05 -21.98
CA ALA A 212 10.02 -5.72 -22.18
C ALA A 212 10.02 -6.66 -23.39
N ASP A 213 10.92 -6.45 -24.34
CA ASP A 213 11.06 -7.20 -25.60
C ASP A 213 12.02 -8.39 -25.48
N SER A 214 12.50 -8.69 -24.28
CA SER A 214 13.34 -9.84 -24.04
C SER A 214 12.50 -11.12 -23.94
N HIS A 215 13.03 -12.21 -24.49
CA HIS A 215 12.47 -13.57 -24.47
C HIS A 215 12.21 -14.14 -23.05
N ILE A 216 12.62 -13.41 -22.01
CA ILE A 216 12.46 -13.78 -20.61
C ILE A 216 10.98 -13.83 -20.21
N TRP A 217 10.11 -13.05 -20.85
CA TRP A 217 8.67 -13.08 -20.52
C TRP A 217 7.90 -14.18 -21.25
N ASP A 218 8.59 -14.96 -22.11
CA ASP A 218 8.05 -16.12 -22.82
C ASP A 218 8.57 -17.45 -22.24
N SER A 219 9.71 -17.44 -21.54
CA SER A 219 10.40 -18.63 -21.07
C SER A 219 11.20 -18.39 -19.79
N ALA A 220 11.48 -19.44 -19.02
CA ALA A 220 12.28 -19.30 -17.81
C ALA A 220 13.73 -18.90 -18.14
N PHE A 221 14.36 -18.12 -17.26
CA PHE A 221 15.80 -17.84 -17.34
C PHE A 221 16.62 -19.14 -17.34
N GLU A 222 17.75 -19.15 -18.04
CA GLU A 222 18.66 -20.29 -18.07
C GLU A 222 19.25 -20.57 -16.68
N SER A 223 19.60 -19.50 -15.95
CA SER A 223 20.16 -19.60 -14.60
C SER A 223 19.62 -18.54 -13.65
N LEU A 224 19.90 -18.74 -12.35
CA LEU A 224 19.64 -17.72 -11.33
C LEU A 224 20.49 -16.46 -11.56
N GLU A 225 21.71 -16.63 -12.07
CA GLU A 225 22.60 -15.51 -12.36
C GLU A 225 22.01 -14.60 -13.44
N ASP A 226 21.47 -15.17 -14.52
CA ASP A 226 20.83 -14.39 -15.59
C ASP A 226 19.61 -13.60 -15.08
N MET A 227 18.84 -14.20 -14.18
CA MET A 227 17.73 -13.52 -13.52
C MET A 227 18.22 -12.36 -12.64
N TYR A 228 19.34 -12.53 -11.92
CA TYR A 228 19.93 -11.46 -11.10
C TYR A 228 20.50 -10.33 -11.96
N GLU A 229 21.20 -10.66 -13.04
CA GLU A 229 21.70 -9.68 -14.01
C GLU A 229 20.55 -8.89 -14.63
N TYR A 230 19.48 -9.57 -15.04
CA TYR A 230 18.27 -8.89 -15.52
C TYR A 230 17.67 -7.97 -14.44
N ALA A 231 17.51 -8.44 -13.20
CA ALA A 231 17.02 -7.59 -12.11
C ALA A 231 17.93 -6.38 -11.83
N ALA A 232 19.24 -6.53 -12.03
CA ALA A 232 20.23 -5.48 -11.87
C ALA A 232 20.21 -4.44 -13.01
N THR A 233 19.59 -4.74 -14.15
CA THR A 233 19.33 -3.74 -15.21
C THR A 233 18.27 -2.71 -14.82
N CYS A 234 17.46 -2.99 -13.78
CA CYS A 234 16.53 -2.02 -13.23
C CYS A 234 17.26 -0.71 -12.92
N ARG A 235 16.77 0.41 -13.43
CA ARG A 235 17.44 1.73 -13.29
C ARG A 235 17.55 2.22 -11.84
N PHE A 236 16.84 1.56 -10.92
CA PHE A 236 16.87 1.82 -9.48
C PHE A 236 17.84 0.90 -8.72
N PHE A 237 18.47 -0.06 -9.40
CA PHE A 237 19.45 -0.93 -8.78
C PHE A 237 20.77 -0.20 -8.55
N CYS A 238 21.32 -0.37 -7.36
CA CYS A 238 22.64 0.11 -7.00
C CYS A 238 23.28 -0.90 -6.08
N SER A 239 24.48 -1.34 -6.42
CA SER A 239 25.22 -2.29 -5.60
C SER A 239 25.69 -1.63 -4.30
N LEU A 240 26.04 -0.33 -4.29
CA LEU A 240 26.57 0.37 -3.12
C LEU A 240 25.59 0.38 -1.92
N PRO A 241 26.08 0.39 -0.67
CA PRO A 241 25.20 0.57 0.49
C PRO A 241 24.62 1.99 0.52
N LEU A 242 23.38 2.14 1.01
CA LEU A 242 22.70 3.44 1.10
C LEU A 242 23.54 4.54 1.81
N SER A 243 24.38 4.18 2.78
CA SER A 243 25.28 5.11 3.48
C SER A 243 26.40 5.67 2.59
N ALA A 244 26.75 4.98 1.51
CA ALA A 244 27.72 5.44 0.52
C ALA A 244 27.05 6.14 -0.67
N GLN A 245 25.73 6.00 -0.83
CA GLN A 245 24.95 6.63 -1.90
C GLN A 245 24.58 8.10 -1.58
N SER A 246 24.70 8.53 -0.33
CA SER A 246 24.37 9.90 0.12
C SER A 246 25.56 10.89 0.10
N SER A 247 26.74 10.47 -0.34
CA SER A 247 27.90 11.36 -0.39
C SER A 247 28.00 12.00 -1.79
N PRO A 248 27.78 13.31 -1.95
CA PRO A 248 28.10 13.98 -3.20
C PRO A 248 29.63 13.98 -3.33
N ALA A 249 30.16 13.09 -4.17
CA ALA A 249 31.51 13.25 -4.67
C ALA A 249 31.55 14.61 -5.38
N ALA A 250 32.27 15.56 -4.77
CA ALA A 250 32.61 16.82 -5.42
C ALA A 250 33.19 16.54 -6.81
N PRO A 251 32.83 17.29 -7.86
CA PRO A 251 33.42 17.11 -9.16
C PRO A 251 34.92 17.33 -9.06
N ALA A 252 35.70 16.30 -9.39
CA ALA A 252 37.13 16.44 -9.59
C ALA A 252 37.35 17.42 -10.74
N THR A 253 37.95 18.56 -10.42
CA THR A 253 38.42 19.56 -11.37
C THR A 253 39.34 18.90 -12.41
N PRO A 254 39.14 19.10 -13.72
CA PRO A 254 40.07 18.59 -14.72
C PRO A 254 41.31 19.48 -14.76
N THR A 255 42.41 18.99 -14.20
CA THR A 255 43.74 19.56 -14.44
C THR A 255 44.17 19.18 -15.85
N SER A 256 44.17 20.19 -16.72
CA SER A 256 44.72 20.12 -18.07
C SER A 256 46.26 20.07 -17.97
N THR A 257 46.85 18.96 -18.43
CA THR A 257 48.28 18.90 -18.75
C THR A 257 48.42 18.37 -20.18
N VAL A 258 48.98 19.22 -21.03
CA VAL A 258 49.27 18.96 -22.44
C VAL A 258 50.64 18.28 -22.57
N SER A 259 50.69 17.14 -23.29
CA SER A 259 51.74 16.76 -24.26
C SER A 259 51.57 15.28 -24.62
N SER A 260 51.92 14.75 -25.79
CA SER A 260 52.26 15.24 -27.14
C SER A 260 52.48 13.97 -27.98
N ALA A 261 51.99 13.95 -29.23
CA ALA A 261 52.33 13.02 -30.33
C ALA A 261 52.00 11.51 -30.15
N ALA A 262 51.58 10.72 -31.15
CA ALA A 262 51.72 10.83 -32.59
C ALA A 262 50.52 10.23 -33.35
N THR A 263 50.27 10.80 -34.53
CA THR A 263 49.24 10.47 -35.51
C THR A 263 49.72 9.40 -36.49
N THR A 264 48.83 8.48 -36.90
CA THR A 264 48.73 8.07 -38.30
C THR A 264 47.24 8.00 -38.68
N SER A 265 46.86 8.76 -39.70
CA SER A 265 45.54 8.77 -40.32
C SER A 265 45.73 8.68 -41.83
N VAL A 266 44.84 7.97 -42.52
CA VAL A 266 44.82 7.83 -43.98
C VAL A 266 43.57 8.53 -44.53
N LYS A 267 43.85 9.56 -45.35
CA LYS A 267 43.14 10.11 -46.53
C LYS A 267 41.70 10.65 -46.44
N SER A 268 41.65 11.98 -46.65
CA SER A 268 40.61 12.91 -47.16
C SER A 268 40.08 12.56 -48.59
N PRO A 269 39.30 13.40 -49.33
CA PRO A 269 38.81 14.80 -49.13
C PRO A 269 37.30 14.97 -49.49
N ALA A 270 36.60 16.12 -49.57
CA ALA A 270 36.81 17.57 -49.73
C ALA A 270 35.50 18.27 -49.18
N SER A 271 35.31 19.58 -48.93
CA SER A 271 35.65 20.81 -49.67
C SER A 271 35.29 22.07 -48.82
N SER A 272 36.08 23.16 -48.97
CA SER A 272 35.75 24.62 -49.00
C SER A 272 34.76 25.26 -47.98
N SER A 273 34.96 26.45 -47.38
CA SER A 273 35.89 27.58 -47.60
C SER A 273 35.69 28.68 -46.54
N SER A 274 36.77 29.44 -46.31
CA SER A 274 36.88 30.89 -45.98
C SER A 274 36.63 31.47 -44.56
N LEU A 275 37.68 32.19 -44.10
CA LEU A 275 37.90 33.02 -42.89
C LEU A 275 37.63 34.55 -43.20
N PRO A 276 38.15 35.56 -42.43
CA PRO A 276 37.66 36.19 -41.17
C PRO A 276 37.72 37.76 -41.29
N PRO A 277 38.23 38.61 -40.34
CA PRO A 277 38.13 38.75 -38.86
C PRO A 277 37.70 40.19 -38.41
N SER A 278 37.55 40.46 -37.10
CA SER A 278 38.29 41.53 -36.37
C SER A 278 37.96 41.63 -34.87
N THR A 279 39.03 41.80 -34.09
CA THR A 279 39.23 42.06 -32.64
C THR A 279 39.30 43.59 -32.35
N PRO A 280 39.75 44.13 -31.18
CA PRO A 280 39.79 43.68 -29.77
C PRO A 280 39.40 44.80 -28.73
N ALA A 281 39.44 44.46 -27.43
CA ALA A 281 40.38 45.05 -26.42
C ALA A 281 39.79 45.58 -25.08
N SER A 282 40.61 45.32 -24.05
CA SER A 282 40.81 46.01 -22.75
C SER A 282 39.93 45.58 -21.56
N ALA A 283 40.40 44.78 -20.60
CA ALA A 283 41.48 44.95 -19.59
C ALA A 283 41.01 45.78 -18.35
N ILE A 284 40.78 45.15 -17.19
CA ILE A 284 41.71 45.02 -16.00
C ILE A 284 41.78 46.33 -15.15
N PRO A 285 41.94 46.34 -13.79
CA PRO A 285 41.56 45.38 -12.74
C PRO A 285 41.31 46.01 -11.31
N SER A 286 41.15 45.12 -10.32
CA SER A 286 41.87 45.10 -9.02
C SER A 286 41.32 45.73 -7.74
N SER A 287 41.55 44.91 -6.69
CA SER A 287 41.90 45.24 -5.29
C SER A 287 40.75 45.46 -4.30
N ARG A 288 40.86 45.20 -2.99
CA ARG A 288 41.72 44.38 -2.09
C ARG A 288 41.11 44.63 -0.69
N SER A 289 40.93 43.58 0.13
CA SER A 289 40.55 43.67 1.58
C SER A 289 41.65 44.41 2.39
N PRO A 290 41.54 44.77 3.72
CA PRO A 290 41.08 43.87 4.81
C PRO A 290 40.50 44.50 6.12
N ALA A 291 40.02 43.58 6.99
CA ALA A 291 40.10 43.53 8.47
C ALA A 291 39.48 44.61 9.38
N ALA A 292 38.58 44.18 10.31
CA ALA A 292 38.78 44.12 11.77
C ALA A 292 37.44 44.16 12.56
N ALA A 293 37.28 43.25 13.53
CA ALA A 293 36.26 43.25 14.61
C ALA A 293 36.78 44.06 15.83
N PRO A 294 36.10 44.22 17.02
CA PRO A 294 34.84 43.65 17.57
C PRO A 294 34.02 44.73 18.38
N PRO A 295 33.29 44.49 19.51
CA PRO A 295 32.46 43.37 20.03
C PRO A 295 31.00 43.76 20.48
N ALA A 296 30.23 42.74 20.91
CA ALA A 296 29.21 42.74 22.00
C ALA A 296 27.68 42.70 21.69
N THR A 297 27.12 41.48 21.84
CA THR A 297 25.88 41.07 22.54
C THR A 297 24.47 41.35 21.96
N PRO A 298 23.47 40.49 22.30
CA PRO A 298 22.59 39.87 21.32
C PRO A 298 21.21 40.52 21.24
N SER A 299 20.65 40.55 20.04
CA SER A 299 19.26 40.90 19.80
C SER A 299 18.64 39.82 18.92
N THR A 300 17.77 39.04 19.53
CA THR A 300 16.96 37.99 18.91
C THR A 300 16.01 38.65 17.91
N GLN A 301 16.26 38.45 16.61
CA GLN A 301 15.29 38.73 15.55
C GLN A 301 14.87 37.42 14.91
N THR A 302 13.57 37.18 15.04
CA THR A 302 12.80 36.07 14.50
C THR A 302 12.73 36.21 12.98
N SER A 303 13.49 35.41 12.25
CA SER A 303 13.33 35.24 10.81
C SER A 303 12.48 34.01 10.54
N THR A 304 11.30 34.26 9.95
CA THR A 304 10.48 33.31 9.21
C THR A 304 11.33 32.45 8.28
N SER A 305 11.46 31.16 8.59
CA SER A 305 11.97 30.14 7.68
C SER A 305 10.91 29.07 7.49
N THR A 306 10.57 28.85 6.23
CA THR A 306 9.93 27.64 5.73
C THR A 306 10.73 26.44 6.25
N ALA A 307 10.17 25.73 7.22
CA ALA A 307 10.77 24.53 7.77
C ALA A 307 10.80 23.45 6.69
N ASP A 308 11.94 23.35 6.01
CA ASP A 308 12.36 22.17 5.29
C ASP A 308 12.39 21.02 6.32
N VAL A 309 11.37 20.17 6.27
CA VAL A 309 11.28 18.99 7.13
C VAL A 309 12.39 18.05 6.67
N GLN A 310 13.54 18.14 7.35
CA GLN A 310 14.59 17.15 7.29
C GLN A 310 13.98 15.80 7.64
N THR A 311 13.83 14.98 6.61
CA THR A 311 13.52 13.56 6.77
C THR A 311 14.69 12.92 7.50
N PRO A 312 14.48 12.16 8.59
CA PRO A 312 15.57 11.70 9.43
C PRO A 312 16.56 10.83 8.64
N GLU A 313 17.84 11.16 8.81
CA GLU A 313 19.04 10.42 8.40
C GLU A 313 18.86 8.89 8.49
N PRO A 314 19.31 8.10 7.50
CA PRO A 314 19.11 6.66 7.46
C PRO A 314 20.06 5.95 8.43
N SER A 315 19.69 5.92 9.72
CA SER A 315 20.22 4.93 10.65
C SER A 315 19.97 3.52 10.10
N LYS A 316 20.98 2.63 10.19
CA LYS A 316 21.02 1.25 9.67
C LYS A 316 19.66 0.56 9.78
N LYS A 317 18.84 0.62 8.72
CA LYS A 317 17.49 0.05 8.74
C LYS A 317 17.60 -1.47 8.88
N LYS A 318 17.14 -2.01 10.02
CA LYS A 318 16.89 -3.44 10.17
C LYS A 318 15.96 -3.88 9.03
N LEU A 319 16.30 -4.99 8.36
CA LEU A 319 15.44 -5.61 7.34
C LEU A 319 14.00 -5.69 7.84
N ASN A 320 13.02 -5.40 6.99
CA ASN A 320 11.61 -5.47 7.40
C ASN A 320 11.20 -6.94 7.65
N HIS A 321 10.08 -7.18 8.35
CA HIS A 321 9.65 -8.54 8.72
C HIS A 321 9.50 -9.49 7.51
N SER A 322 8.95 -8.99 6.40
CA SER A 322 8.77 -9.77 5.17
C SER A 322 10.12 -10.14 4.55
N ASP A 323 11.07 -9.20 4.51
CA ASP A 323 12.42 -9.47 3.99
C ASP A 323 13.12 -10.50 4.88
N ARG A 324 13.03 -10.38 6.21
CA ARG A 324 13.59 -11.38 7.14
C ARG A 324 13.00 -12.78 6.91
N LYS A 325 11.68 -12.88 6.72
CA LYS A 325 11.02 -14.16 6.40
C LYS A 325 11.54 -14.72 5.08
N ARG A 326 11.72 -13.88 4.05
CA ARG A 326 12.23 -14.29 2.73
C ARG A 326 13.67 -14.77 2.81
N MET A 327 14.56 -14.04 3.50
CA MET A 327 15.95 -14.45 3.73
C MET A 327 16.05 -15.89 4.27
N ASN A 328 15.13 -16.28 5.16
CA ASN A 328 15.17 -17.61 5.79
C ASN A 328 14.49 -18.72 4.97
N SER A 329 13.58 -18.37 4.05
CA SER A 329 12.70 -19.35 3.38
C SER A 329 12.87 -19.42 1.87
N ARG A 330 13.65 -18.52 1.29
CA ARG A 330 13.78 -18.34 -0.16
C ARG A 330 15.25 -18.20 -0.55
N LYS A 331 15.82 -19.29 -1.08
CA LYS A 331 17.25 -19.37 -1.40
C LYS A 331 17.65 -18.34 -2.45
N ALA A 332 16.93 -18.25 -3.58
CA ALA A 332 17.23 -17.29 -4.65
C ALA A 332 17.24 -15.83 -4.14
N TYR A 333 16.24 -15.44 -3.34
CA TYR A 333 16.23 -14.13 -2.70
C TYR A 333 17.42 -13.90 -1.76
N SER A 334 17.80 -14.91 -0.96
CA SER A 334 18.95 -14.82 -0.06
C SER A 334 20.27 -14.71 -0.82
N ASP A 335 20.48 -15.52 -1.85
CA ASP A 335 21.68 -15.54 -2.69
C ASP A 335 21.86 -14.18 -3.39
N PHE A 336 20.77 -13.58 -3.90
CA PHE A 336 20.83 -12.24 -4.48
C PHE A 336 21.42 -11.20 -3.50
N ILE A 337 20.95 -11.21 -2.25
CA ILE A 337 21.35 -10.23 -1.24
C ILE A 337 22.75 -10.51 -0.69
N ASN A 338 23.08 -11.78 -0.42
CA ASN A 338 24.29 -12.18 0.30
C ASN A 338 25.47 -12.55 -0.60
N GLU A 339 25.22 -12.88 -1.87
CA GLU A 339 26.25 -13.32 -2.82
C GLU A 339 26.34 -12.36 -4.01
N PHE A 340 25.26 -12.20 -4.78
CA PHE A 340 25.26 -11.41 -6.02
C PHE A 340 25.57 -9.92 -5.78
N ILE A 341 24.87 -9.24 -4.86
CA ILE A 341 25.12 -7.83 -4.57
C ILE A 341 26.57 -7.59 -4.08
N PRO A 342 27.10 -8.35 -3.09
CA PRO A 342 28.50 -8.24 -2.69
C PRO A 342 29.50 -8.50 -3.82
N GLN A 343 29.22 -9.47 -4.70
CA GLN A 343 30.06 -9.75 -5.85
C GLN A 343 30.09 -8.55 -6.82
N CYS A 344 28.92 -7.98 -7.16
CA CYS A 344 28.83 -6.77 -7.97
C CYS A 344 29.66 -5.62 -7.39
N ARG A 345 29.62 -5.43 -6.06
CA ARG A 345 30.44 -4.41 -5.38
C ARG A 345 31.93 -4.67 -5.54
N LYS A 346 32.37 -5.91 -5.34
CA LYS A 346 33.77 -6.31 -5.47
C LYS A 346 34.29 -6.09 -6.90
N GLU A 347 33.43 -6.28 -7.89
CA GLU A 347 33.73 -6.10 -9.32
C GLU A 347 33.53 -4.65 -9.81
N GLY A 348 33.03 -3.75 -8.96
CA GLY A 348 32.75 -2.37 -9.35
C GLY A 348 31.55 -2.20 -10.29
N ARG A 349 30.65 -3.18 -10.36
CA ARG A 349 29.45 -3.16 -11.19
C ARG A 349 28.28 -2.46 -10.49
N PHE A 350 27.40 -1.83 -11.28
CA PHE A 350 26.17 -1.18 -10.83
C PHE A 350 26.35 -0.15 -9.70
N ILE A 351 27.40 0.68 -9.80
CA ILE A 351 27.75 1.69 -8.78
C ILE A 351 27.06 3.05 -8.96
N GLN A 352 26.29 3.20 -10.05
CA GLN A 352 25.57 4.45 -10.31
C GLN A 352 24.47 4.63 -9.25
N VAL A 353 24.44 5.80 -8.61
CA VAL A 353 23.43 6.14 -7.62
C VAL A 353 22.16 6.57 -8.35
N PRO A 354 21.03 5.87 -8.14
CA PRO A 354 19.78 6.25 -8.77
C PRO A 354 19.23 7.56 -8.19
N GLY A 355 18.33 8.20 -8.92
CA GLY A 355 17.69 9.45 -8.47
C GLY A 355 17.04 9.34 -7.09
N THR A 356 16.78 10.47 -6.45
CA THR A 356 16.14 10.52 -5.13
C THR A 356 14.66 10.10 -5.16
N ILE A 357 14.10 9.73 -4.01
CA ILE A 357 12.64 9.51 -3.89
C ILE A 357 11.81 10.70 -4.39
N LYS A 358 12.30 11.94 -4.23
CA LYS A 358 11.62 13.16 -4.71
C LYS A 358 11.64 13.23 -6.24
N SER A 359 12.77 12.95 -6.88
CA SER A 359 12.87 12.95 -8.35
C SER A 359 12.09 11.82 -8.99
N VAL A 360 12.14 10.60 -8.42
CA VAL A 360 11.35 9.46 -8.92
C VAL A 360 9.85 9.73 -8.82
N ARG A 361 9.41 10.36 -7.73
CA ARG A 361 8.01 10.78 -7.57
C ARG A 361 7.60 11.85 -8.59
N ALA A 362 8.44 12.85 -8.81
CA ALA A 362 8.18 13.88 -9.82
C ALA A 362 8.06 13.27 -11.22
N GLU A 363 8.96 12.34 -11.57
CA GLU A 363 8.90 11.62 -12.83
C GLU A 363 7.61 10.76 -12.94
N ALA A 364 7.20 10.10 -11.87
CA ALA A 364 5.95 9.35 -11.85
C ALA A 364 4.74 10.27 -12.09
N PHE A 365 4.73 11.48 -11.53
CA PHE A 365 3.66 12.46 -11.76
C PHE A 365 3.63 12.98 -13.19
N GLU A 366 4.79 13.12 -13.83
CA GLU A 366 4.90 13.54 -15.22
C GLU A 366 4.46 12.43 -16.18
N ARG A 367 4.86 11.19 -15.91
CA ARG A 367 4.55 10.04 -16.78
C ARG A 367 3.10 9.59 -16.67
N PHE A 368 2.52 9.59 -15.47
CA PHE A 368 1.20 9.01 -15.20
C PHE A 368 0.18 10.13 -14.88
N PRO A 369 -0.71 10.49 -15.82
CA PRO A 369 -1.68 11.57 -15.63
C PRO A 369 -2.63 11.33 -14.47
N GLY A 370 -2.99 12.38 -13.72
CA GLY A 370 -3.94 12.30 -12.60
C GLY A 370 -3.34 11.79 -11.28
N VAL A 371 -2.14 11.20 -11.30
CA VAL A 371 -1.49 10.65 -10.10
C VAL A 371 -1.13 11.75 -9.11
N LYS A 372 -0.65 12.89 -9.60
CA LYS A 372 -0.22 14.02 -8.76
C LYS A 372 -1.36 14.54 -7.91
N GLU A 373 -2.51 14.78 -8.53
CA GLU A 373 -3.69 15.34 -7.89
C GLU A 373 -4.22 14.40 -6.80
N VAL A 374 -4.27 13.09 -7.10
CA VAL A 374 -4.69 12.07 -6.13
C VAL A 374 -3.68 11.95 -4.98
N PHE A 375 -2.38 12.04 -5.27
CA PHE A 375 -1.34 12.00 -4.25
C PHE A 375 -1.42 13.21 -3.33
N GLU A 376 -1.50 14.42 -3.89
CA GLU A 376 -1.56 15.67 -3.13
C GLU A 376 -2.83 15.73 -2.28
N ALA A 377 -3.99 15.38 -2.83
CA ALA A 377 -5.25 15.33 -2.08
C ALA A 377 -5.14 14.36 -0.89
N ARG A 378 -4.66 13.13 -1.11
CA ARG A 378 -4.51 12.15 -0.02
C ARG A 378 -3.50 12.57 1.03
N HIS A 379 -2.41 13.20 0.61
CA HIS A 379 -1.40 13.72 1.53
C HIS A 379 -1.95 14.87 2.38
N ILE A 380 -2.71 15.79 1.79
CA ILE A 380 -3.39 16.88 2.50
C ILE A 380 -4.42 16.32 3.49
N ASP A 381 -5.26 15.37 3.08
CA ASP A 381 -6.25 14.75 3.96
C ASP A 381 -5.58 14.07 5.17
N PHE A 382 -4.44 13.42 4.94
CA PHE A 382 -3.67 12.82 6.01
C PHE A 382 -3.06 13.86 6.97
N LEU A 383 -2.47 14.93 6.43
CA LEU A 383 -1.94 16.01 7.26
C LEU A 383 -3.07 16.65 8.08
N ASN A 384 -4.25 16.80 7.48
CA ASN A 384 -5.45 17.25 8.18
C ASN A 384 -5.85 16.30 9.33
N ASP A 385 -5.85 14.98 9.11
CA ASP A 385 -6.12 14.01 10.15
C ASP A 385 -5.12 14.14 11.31
N GLN A 386 -3.83 14.34 11.01
CA GLN A 386 -2.79 14.57 12.02
C GLN A 386 -3.01 15.89 12.77
N ASP A 387 -3.30 16.98 12.05
CA ASP A 387 -3.53 18.29 12.64
C ASP A 387 -4.77 18.26 13.56
N ILE A 388 -5.84 17.54 13.18
CA ILE A 388 -7.01 17.31 14.05
C ILE A 388 -6.60 16.61 15.34
N LEU A 389 -5.80 15.54 15.26
CA LEU A 389 -5.32 14.84 16.45
C LEU A 389 -4.48 15.75 17.35
N THR A 390 -3.60 16.57 16.76
CA THR A 390 -2.79 17.55 17.48
C THR A 390 -3.66 18.62 18.15
N ILE A 391 -4.63 19.20 17.44
CA ILE A 391 -5.58 20.17 17.98
C ILE A 391 -6.37 19.56 19.14
N MET A 392 -6.89 18.34 18.95
CA MET A 392 -7.64 17.61 19.99
C MET A 392 -6.79 17.32 21.23
N ALA A 393 -5.51 17.01 21.05
CA ALA A 393 -4.57 16.81 22.16
C ALA A 393 -4.28 18.14 22.88
N LYS A 394 -3.94 19.21 22.14
CA LYS A 394 -3.66 20.53 22.70
C LYS A 394 -4.87 21.13 23.44
N LEU A 395 -6.09 20.98 22.92
CA LEU A 395 -7.33 21.36 23.62
C LEU A 395 -7.42 20.69 25.00
N LYS A 396 -7.04 19.42 25.11
CA LYS A 396 -7.13 18.66 26.36
C LYS A 396 -5.97 18.93 27.32
N SER A 397 -4.77 19.23 26.84
CA SER A 397 -3.56 19.23 27.66
C SER A 397 -2.98 20.63 27.94
N SER A 398 -3.18 21.59 27.02
CA SER A 398 -2.43 22.85 27.05
C SER A 398 -3.31 24.09 26.92
N TRP A 399 -4.29 24.09 26.02
CA TRP A 399 -5.06 25.30 25.73
C TRP A 399 -6.16 25.54 26.74
N ILE A 400 -6.88 24.50 27.15
CA ILE A 400 -7.90 24.60 28.21
C ILE A 400 -7.21 24.34 29.55
N PRO A 401 -7.28 25.29 30.51
CA PRO A 401 -6.65 25.14 31.82
C PRO A 401 -6.97 23.80 32.51
N ALA A 402 -5.98 23.32 33.28
CA ALA A 402 -6.19 22.19 34.18
C ALA A 402 -7.18 22.59 35.27
N ILE A 403 -7.99 21.62 35.71
CA ILE A 403 -9.01 21.80 36.75
C ILE A 403 -8.73 20.86 37.91
N ASP A 404 -9.36 21.13 39.05
CA ASP A 404 -9.45 20.15 40.12
C ASP A 404 -10.38 19.00 39.70
N THR A 405 -9.81 17.81 39.52
CA THR A 405 -10.56 16.62 39.11
C THR A 405 -11.46 16.05 40.20
N THR A 406 -11.35 16.55 41.44
CA THR A 406 -12.22 16.16 42.55
C THR A 406 -13.50 16.99 42.61
N ASP A 407 -13.57 18.14 41.93
CA ASP A 407 -14.76 18.99 41.84
C ASP A 407 -15.63 18.59 40.63
N PRO A 408 -16.83 18.00 40.86
CA PRO A 408 -17.72 17.59 39.77
C PRO A 408 -18.19 18.75 38.89
N ARG A 409 -18.31 19.97 39.43
CA ARG A 409 -18.78 21.14 38.68
C ARG A 409 -17.71 21.61 37.71
N GLN A 410 -16.45 21.69 38.16
CA GLN A 410 -15.33 22.02 37.27
C GLN A 410 -15.15 20.96 36.18
N CYS A 411 -15.29 19.68 36.53
CA CYS A 411 -15.25 18.58 35.56
C CYS A 411 -16.34 18.72 34.49
N GLN A 412 -17.57 19.02 34.92
CA GLN A 412 -18.69 19.22 34.01
C GLN A 412 -18.51 20.46 33.13
N TYR A 413 -18.06 21.58 33.70
CA TYR A 413 -17.79 22.81 32.97
C TYR A 413 -16.74 22.60 31.88
N ARG A 414 -15.59 22.02 32.24
CA ARG A 414 -14.51 21.72 31.29
C ARG A 414 -14.95 20.77 30.20
N GLY A 415 -15.77 19.78 30.54
CA GLY A 415 -16.38 18.86 29.56
C GLY A 415 -17.28 19.58 28.56
N CYS A 416 -18.13 20.50 29.03
CA CYS A 416 -19.01 21.31 28.18
C CYS A 416 -18.21 22.26 27.27
N GLN A 417 -17.25 22.99 27.82
CA GLN A 417 -16.38 23.91 27.09
C GLN A 417 -15.58 23.17 26.01
N THR A 418 -14.95 22.05 26.36
CA THR A 418 -14.20 21.21 25.41
C THR A 418 -15.08 20.72 24.27
N LYS A 419 -16.32 20.30 24.57
CA LYS A 419 -17.27 19.82 23.56
C LYS A 419 -17.73 20.95 22.63
N ALA A 420 -18.02 22.13 23.17
CA ALA A 420 -18.44 23.29 22.39
C ALA A 420 -17.33 23.77 21.46
N LEU A 421 -16.10 23.92 21.97
CA LEU A 421 -14.94 24.32 21.16
C LEU A 421 -14.72 23.36 19.98
N LYS A 422 -14.84 22.04 20.20
CA LYS A 422 -14.74 21.06 19.10
C LYS A 422 -15.81 21.25 18.04
N ARG A 423 -17.06 21.50 18.43
CA ARG A 423 -18.15 21.71 17.49
C ARG A 423 -17.97 22.99 16.68
N ILE A 424 -17.51 24.07 17.32
CA ILE A 424 -17.23 25.32 16.60
C ILE A 424 -16.08 25.12 15.61
N ILE A 425 -14.96 24.55 16.07
CA ILE A 425 -13.74 24.40 15.27
C ILE A 425 -13.93 23.44 14.10
N PHE A 426 -14.51 22.26 14.34
CA PHE A 426 -14.56 21.18 13.34
C PHE A 426 -15.89 21.09 12.58
N GLU A 427 -16.99 21.56 13.16
CA GLU A 427 -18.34 21.46 12.57
C GLU A 427 -18.89 22.83 12.14
N GLY A 428 -18.21 23.94 12.46
CA GLY A 428 -18.68 25.30 12.17
C GLY A 428 -19.94 25.68 12.95
N ASN A 429 -20.18 25.05 14.11
CA ASN A 429 -21.38 25.27 14.90
C ASN A 429 -21.40 26.67 15.52
N ASP A 430 -22.46 27.45 15.26
CA ASP A 430 -22.65 28.82 15.74
C ASP A 430 -23.59 28.93 16.95
N SER A 431 -24.09 27.79 17.48
CA SER A 431 -25.11 27.76 18.53
C SER A 431 -24.60 28.22 19.90
N TYR A 432 -23.31 28.51 20.03
CA TYR A 432 -22.66 28.99 21.25
C TYR A 432 -22.52 30.52 21.24
N GLY A 433 -23.64 31.22 21.13
CA GLY A 433 -23.71 32.68 21.13
C GLY A 433 -23.26 33.34 19.83
N GLY A 434 -23.33 32.63 18.69
CA GLY A 434 -22.87 33.13 17.40
C GLY A 434 -21.36 33.27 17.29
N ILE A 435 -20.59 32.75 18.26
CA ILE A 435 -19.13 32.82 18.26
C ILE A 435 -18.59 31.85 17.22
N VAL A 436 -18.01 32.41 16.16
CA VAL A 436 -17.36 31.69 15.07
C VAL A 436 -15.99 32.32 14.77
N PRO A 437 -15.05 31.59 14.16
CA PRO A 437 -13.77 32.15 13.74
C PRO A 437 -13.94 33.32 12.75
N GLU A 438 -13.25 34.43 12.98
CA GLU A 438 -13.27 35.61 12.09
C GLU A 438 -12.58 35.32 10.75
N GLU A 439 -11.55 34.47 10.75
CA GLU A 439 -10.85 33.99 9.57
C GLU A 439 -11.01 32.47 9.42
N PRO A 440 -10.91 31.93 8.19
CA PRO A 440 -10.83 30.49 7.98
C PRO A 440 -9.67 29.87 8.80
N LEU A 441 -10.04 28.89 9.64
CA LEU A 441 -9.08 28.10 10.43
C LEU A 441 -8.20 27.19 9.57
N LYS A 442 -8.60 26.97 8.31
CA LYS A 442 -7.80 26.27 7.30
C LYS A 442 -7.11 27.29 6.39
N ASP A 443 -5.91 26.95 5.92
CA ASP A 443 -5.20 27.74 4.93
C ASP A 443 -5.79 27.56 3.50
N GLY A 444 -5.23 28.27 2.52
CA GLY A 444 -5.67 28.20 1.12
C GLY A 444 -5.48 26.83 0.46
N SER A 445 -4.70 25.92 1.07
CA SER A 445 -4.55 24.53 0.63
C SER A 445 -5.56 23.58 1.26
N GLY A 446 -6.42 24.08 2.16
CA GLY A 446 -7.39 23.27 2.90
C GLY A 446 -6.79 22.56 4.12
N ARG A 447 -5.58 22.92 4.55
CA ARG A 447 -4.91 22.36 5.74
C ARG A 447 -5.23 23.16 7.00
N TRP A 448 -5.38 22.49 8.16
CA TRP A 448 -5.57 23.18 9.44
C TRP A 448 -4.37 24.04 9.82
N ASN A 449 -4.62 25.31 10.14
CA ASN A 449 -3.63 26.19 10.74
C ASN A 449 -3.75 26.11 12.27
N VAL A 450 -2.88 25.32 12.89
CA VAL A 450 -2.91 25.07 14.35
C VAL A 450 -2.76 26.35 15.17
N ASP A 451 -1.99 27.32 14.67
CA ASP A 451 -1.75 28.58 15.37
C ASP A 451 -3.00 29.48 15.36
N ARG A 452 -3.69 29.58 14.21
CA ARG A 452 -4.99 30.27 14.13
C ARG A 452 -6.04 29.63 15.04
N VAL A 453 -6.05 28.30 15.11
CA VAL A 453 -6.95 27.58 16.03
C VAL A 453 -6.60 27.91 17.48
N GLU A 454 -5.31 27.96 17.83
CA GLU A 454 -4.83 28.33 19.16
C GLU A 454 -5.26 29.75 19.55
N GLU A 455 -5.09 30.71 18.65
CA GLU A 455 -5.50 32.11 18.84
C GLU A 455 -7.01 32.22 19.07
N PHE A 456 -7.82 31.54 18.24
CA PHE A 456 -9.27 31.48 18.40
C PHE A 456 -9.67 30.91 19.77
N VAL A 457 -9.07 29.78 20.17
CA VAL A 457 -9.35 29.15 21.46
C VAL A 457 -8.99 30.09 22.60
N LYS A 458 -7.79 30.70 22.58
CA LYS A 458 -7.35 31.64 23.62
C LYS A 458 -8.25 32.85 23.76
N LYS A 459 -8.75 33.38 22.64
CA LYS A 459 -9.62 34.58 22.63
C LYS A 459 -11.03 34.29 23.14
N HIS A 460 -11.57 33.09 22.88
CA HIS A 460 -13.00 32.84 23.07
C HIS A 460 -13.36 31.73 24.08
N MET A 461 -12.39 30.98 24.62
CA MET A 461 -12.71 29.80 25.44
C MET A 461 -13.61 30.09 26.64
N ASP A 462 -13.41 31.21 27.34
CA ASP A 462 -14.16 31.51 28.57
C ASP A 462 -15.63 31.81 28.25
N ALA A 463 -15.89 32.67 27.26
CA ALA A 463 -17.23 32.98 26.79
C ALA A 463 -17.98 31.73 26.29
N ILE A 464 -17.30 30.91 25.48
CA ILE A 464 -17.86 29.64 24.98
C ILE A 464 -18.16 28.68 26.14
N GLY A 465 -17.28 28.61 27.14
CA GLY A 465 -17.44 27.73 28.30
C GLY A 465 -18.67 28.08 29.13
N ILE A 466 -18.90 29.36 29.39
CA ILE A 466 -20.07 29.86 30.13
C ILE A 466 -21.36 29.46 29.40
N ILE A 467 -21.48 29.81 28.12
CA ILE A 467 -22.66 29.53 27.31
C ILE A 467 -22.92 28.02 27.21
N ALA A 468 -21.87 27.24 26.92
CA ALA A 468 -21.98 25.80 26.80
C ALA A 468 -22.43 25.13 28.11
N TYR A 469 -21.94 25.60 29.25
CA TYR A 469 -22.33 25.10 30.55
C TYR A 469 -23.79 25.43 30.88
N GLU A 470 -24.22 26.67 30.65
CA GLU A 470 -25.61 27.09 30.85
C GLU A 470 -26.60 26.30 29.99
N GLN A 471 -26.30 26.15 28.69
CA GLN A 471 -27.10 25.33 27.78
C GLN A 471 -27.20 23.88 28.26
N ASN A 472 -26.09 23.31 28.76
CA ASN A 472 -26.08 21.96 29.31
C ASN A 472 -26.92 21.85 30.60
N GLN A 473 -26.87 22.84 31.50
CA GLN A 473 -27.72 22.86 32.71
C GLN A 473 -29.21 22.97 32.36
N GLN A 474 -29.57 23.81 31.38
CA GLN A 474 -30.94 23.94 30.91
C GLN A 474 -31.44 22.63 30.28
N ALA A 475 -30.63 21.98 29.44
CA ALA A 475 -30.96 20.70 28.84
C ALA A 475 -31.14 19.61 29.90
N TYR A 476 -30.26 19.57 30.91
CA TYR A 476 -30.36 18.65 32.04
C TYR A 476 -31.65 18.87 32.85
N ALA A 477 -31.98 20.13 33.17
CA ALA A 477 -33.20 20.48 33.88
C ALA A 477 -34.46 20.10 33.09
N LYS A 478 -34.48 20.34 31.77
CA LYS A 478 -35.57 19.91 30.88
C LYS A 478 -35.72 18.39 30.87
N ARG A 479 -34.62 17.64 30.77
CA ARG A 479 -34.63 16.17 30.81
C ARG A 479 -35.17 15.64 32.14
N LYS A 480 -34.69 16.18 33.26
CA LYS A 480 -35.15 15.79 34.60
C LYS A 480 -36.65 16.03 34.77
N ARG A 481 -37.18 17.19 34.33
CA ARG A 481 -38.63 17.46 34.33
C ARG A 481 -39.42 16.51 33.43
N ARG A 482 -38.82 15.99 32.36
CA ARG A 482 -39.46 15.01 31.49
C ARG A 482 -39.53 13.65 32.17
N GLU A 483 -38.43 13.19 32.76
CA GLU A 483 -38.35 11.94 33.53
C GLU A 483 -39.32 11.97 34.72
N GLU A 484 -39.39 13.08 35.47
CA GLU A 484 -40.36 13.26 36.56
C GLU A 484 -41.81 13.20 36.05
N ARG A 485 -42.11 13.78 34.88
CA ARG A 485 -43.45 13.68 34.26
C ARG A 485 -43.78 12.27 33.79
N GLU A 486 -42.82 11.56 33.20
CA GLU A 486 -42.98 10.16 32.77
C GLU A 486 -43.19 9.22 33.97
N GLU A 487 -42.46 9.44 35.07
CA GLU A 487 -42.58 8.68 36.30
C GLU A 487 -43.92 8.95 37.01
N GLN A 488 -44.37 10.21 37.03
CA GLN A 488 -45.71 10.57 37.50
C GLN A 488 -46.80 9.91 36.65
N HIS A 489 -46.64 9.88 35.33
CA HIS A 489 -47.57 9.22 34.42
C HIS A 489 -47.62 7.70 34.65
N LYS A 490 -46.47 7.04 34.83
CA LYS A 490 -46.39 5.60 35.16
C LYS A 490 -47.03 5.28 36.51
N ASN A 491 -46.73 6.05 37.55
CA ASN A 491 -47.32 5.87 38.87
C ASN A 491 -48.83 6.11 38.87
N HIS A 492 -49.31 7.04 38.04
CA HIS A 492 -50.74 7.27 37.84
C HIS A 492 -51.44 6.08 37.16
N LEU A 493 -50.86 5.55 36.07
CA LEU A 493 -51.37 4.37 35.37
C LEU A 493 -51.42 3.14 36.28
N ASN A 494 -50.39 2.91 37.10
CA ASN A 494 -50.33 1.78 38.03
C ASN A 494 -51.29 1.92 39.23
N GLY A 495 -51.67 3.14 39.63
CA GLY A 495 -52.59 3.40 40.73
C GLY A 495 -54.08 3.43 40.34
N CYS A 496 -54.41 3.41 39.05
CA CYS A 496 -55.79 3.48 38.58
C CYS A 496 -56.43 2.07 38.48
N LYS A 497 -57.44 1.79 39.30
CA LYS A 497 -58.07 0.46 39.40
C LYS A 497 -58.89 0.03 38.15
N THR A 498 -59.18 0.95 37.21
CA THR A 498 -59.78 0.65 35.90
C THR A 498 -59.36 1.72 34.86
N PRO A 499 -58.21 1.56 34.18
CA PRO A 499 -57.77 2.53 33.18
C PRO A 499 -58.52 2.26 31.86
N LYS A 500 -59.64 2.93 31.65
CA LYS A 500 -60.18 3.14 30.30
C LYS A 500 -59.81 4.55 29.86
N LEU A 501 -59.00 4.62 28.80
CA LEU A 501 -58.59 5.87 28.18
C LEU A 501 -59.61 6.22 27.10
N THR A 502 -60.08 7.46 27.08
CA THR A 502 -60.84 8.00 25.94
C THR A 502 -59.94 8.14 24.72
N GLU A 503 -60.52 8.30 23.52
CA GLU A 503 -59.76 8.57 22.28
C GLU A 503 -58.85 9.83 22.35
N SER A 504 -59.08 10.71 23.33
CA SER A 504 -58.26 11.90 23.61
C SER A 504 -57.11 11.69 24.62
N GLY A 505 -56.90 10.46 25.10
CA GLY A 505 -55.82 10.13 26.05
C GLY A 505 -56.10 10.52 27.51
N VAL A 506 -57.36 10.87 27.84
CA VAL A 506 -57.80 11.20 29.20
C VAL A 506 -58.41 9.96 29.86
N CYS A 507 -58.03 9.69 31.12
CA CYS A 507 -58.58 8.58 31.89
C CYS A 507 -60.05 8.86 32.28
N GLU A 508 -60.96 7.97 31.87
CA GLU A 508 -62.42 8.10 32.09
C GLU A 508 -62.79 8.11 33.58
N ALA A 509 -62.04 7.42 34.44
CA ALA A 509 -62.40 7.26 35.85
C ALA A 509 -62.05 8.46 36.74
N CYS A 510 -61.02 9.24 36.38
CA CYS A 510 -60.54 10.36 37.21
C CYS A 510 -60.52 11.72 36.48
N GLY A 511 -60.87 11.74 35.19
CA GLY A 511 -60.97 12.96 34.38
C GLY A 511 -59.64 13.67 34.12
N ARG A 512 -58.50 13.05 34.47
CA ARG A 512 -57.17 13.63 34.26
C ARG A 512 -56.47 12.91 33.11
N GLY A 513 -55.95 13.71 32.19
CA GLY A 513 -55.14 13.27 31.07
C GLY A 513 -54.12 14.34 30.74
N THR A 514 -53.15 13.99 29.91
CA THR A 514 -52.17 14.93 29.39
C THR A 514 -52.88 15.94 28.48
N THR A 515 -53.38 17.05 29.04
CA THR A 515 -53.68 18.22 28.23
C THR A 515 -52.37 18.69 27.64
N GLY A 516 -52.16 18.38 26.36
CA GLY A 516 -51.07 18.93 25.59
C GLY A 516 -51.28 20.43 25.43
N GLU A 517 -50.33 21.21 25.94
CA GLU A 517 -49.86 22.36 25.18
C GLU A 517 -48.61 21.88 24.44
N VAL A 518 -48.85 21.43 23.21
CA VAL A 518 -47.84 21.40 22.16
C VAL A 518 -47.82 22.81 21.60
N GLU A 519 -46.93 23.66 22.11
CA GLU A 519 -46.43 24.80 21.34
C GLU A 519 -44.98 24.48 20.92
N ALA A 520 -44.70 24.86 19.68
CA ALA A 520 -43.61 24.42 18.80
C ALA A 520 -42.18 24.69 19.32
#